data_AF-A0A0K8TXH2-F1
#
_entry.id   AF-A0A0K8TXH2-F1
#
_cell.length_a   1.000
_cell.length_b   1.000
_cell.length_c   1.000
_cell.angle_alpha   90.00
_cell.angle_beta   90.00
_cell.angle_gamma   90.00
#
_symmetry.space_group_name_H-M   'P 1'
#
loop_
_entity.id
_entity.type
_entity.pdbx_description
1 polymer ?
#
loop_
_entity_poly.entity_id
_entity_poly.type
_entity_poly.pdbx_seq_one_letter_code
_entity_poly.pdbx_strand_id
1 'polypeptide(L)'
;MLETTQKFIVDLEENVLQPYGSENPETHQSLKTEDDESSQPRQNSKRKLVLSSRGCLSNIMIIPYRLEASKYNDKTIFATRYCGVLHTSNYRYDHDNSKNNTYHSKFQQTCFSDGPDRVPDTDQPVNENEFIRGIFQTTLKEFDLIYSGELSGIVSYEQIDDMQNLENINELQFISTKLLWNSGHSKIWKNPKCLNWWATLYLANISHLCVGLKDRDGFIRTPVQRKALKDLPKDQFWKPQICVRFLLTMLKLIEETMASVNCPYTVYEFVYDSFAKCIKLKKHIGKTEYSFLSEEYIDRCRKQTSMSY
;
A
#
# COMPACT_ATOMS: atom_id res chain seq x y z
N MET A 1 -11.53 21.19 23.78
CA MET A 1 -11.11 21.35 22.37
C MET A 1 -9.83 22.16 22.36
N LEU A 2 -8.70 21.55 21.99
CA LEU A 2 -7.43 22.24 21.75
C LEU A 2 -7.01 21.84 20.34
N GLU A 3 -7.30 22.71 19.36
CA GLU A 3 -6.81 22.56 17.99
C GLU A 3 -5.35 23.01 17.93
N THR A 4 -4.42 22.09 18.18
CA THR A 4 -3.00 22.36 17.96
C THR A 4 -2.68 22.14 16.48
N THR A 5 -2.70 23.20 15.68
CA THR A 5 -2.26 23.13 14.28
C THR A 5 -0.73 23.21 14.24
N GLN A 6 -0.07 22.09 13.93
CA GLN A 6 1.37 22.07 13.64
C GLN A 6 1.59 21.98 12.12
N LYS A 7 2.39 22.90 11.57
CA LYS A 7 2.71 22.99 10.15
C LYS A 7 4.09 22.36 9.91
N PHE A 8 4.13 21.26 9.17
CA PHE A 8 5.39 20.63 8.73
C PHE A 8 5.69 21.05 7.28
N ILE A 9 6.87 21.62 7.05
CA ILE A 9 7.42 21.94 5.71
C ILE A 9 8.43 20.84 5.38
N VAL A 10 8.30 20.23 4.20
CA VAL A 10 9.16 19.13 3.75
C VAL A 10 10.40 19.72 3.08
N ASP A 11 11.54 19.71 3.76
CA ASP A 11 12.84 20.04 3.15
C ASP A 11 13.35 18.88 2.28
N LEU A 12 13.92 19.24 1.14
CA LEU A 12 14.20 18.39 -0.01
C LEU A 12 15.68 17.98 -0.12
N GLU A 13 16.41 17.89 0.99
CA GLU A 13 17.84 17.55 0.93
C GLU A 13 18.13 16.31 1.78
N GLU A 14 18.41 15.20 1.09
CA GLU A 14 19.41 14.17 1.41
C GLU A 14 19.19 12.93 0.54
N ASN A 15 20.21 12.60 -0.25
CA ASN A 15 20.26 11.45 -1.15
C ASN A 15 20.40 10.16 -0.34
N VAL A 16 19.46 9.22 -0.51
CA VAL A 16 19.51 7.92 0.18
C VAL A 16 19.23 6.80 -0.81
N LEU A 17 20.34 6.16 -1.22
CA LEU A 17 20.54 4.80 -1.75
C LEU A 17 20.68 4.60 -3.26
N GLN A 18 21.86 4.09 -3.63
CA GLN A 18 22.23 3.52 -4.92
C GLN A 18 21.56 2.15 -5.16
N PRO A 19 21.30 1.79 -6.43
CA PRO A 19 20.74 0.49 -6.78
C PRO A 19 21.77 -0.65 -6.62
N TYR A 20 21.38 -1.73 -5.95
CA TYR A 20 22.05 -3.03 -6.07
C TYR A 20 21.82 -3.58 -7.49
N GLY A 21 22.90 -3.91 -8.21
CA GLY A 21 22.85 -4.70 -9.44
C GLY A 21 23.44 -4.02 -10.68
N SER A 22 24.76 -3.94 -10.75
CA SER A 22 25.48 -3.95 -12.02
C SER A 22 26.70 -4.85 -11.85
N GLU A 23 26.57 -6.11 -12.26
CA GLU A 23 27.70 -6.98 -12.48
C GLU A 23 28.48 -6.46 -13.70
N ASN A 24 29.80 -6.36 -13.57
CA ASN A 24 30.71 -6.71 -14.65
C ASN A 24 31.99 -7.31 -14.05
N PRO A 25 32.55 -8.35 -14.68
CA PRO A 25 33.66 -9.13 -14.14
C PRO A 25 35.02 -8.50 -14.49
N GLU A 26 36.04 -8.95 -13.74
CA GLU A 26 37.48 -8.96 -14.02
C GLU A 26 38.41 -8.01 -13.21
N THR A 27 39.34 -8.70 -12.53
CA THR A 27 40.76 -8.38 -12.22
C THR A 27 41.12 -7.43 -11.06
N HIS A 28 41.68 -8.07 -10.00
CA HIS A 28 42.90 -7.75 -9.22
C HIS A 28 43.33 -6.26 -9.11
N GLN A 29 43.68 -5.69 -7.95
CA GLN A 29 44.70 -6.13 -7.00
C GLN A 29 44.72 -5.22 -5.74
N SER A 30 45.28 -5.74 -4.64
CA SER A 30 45.46 -5.13 -3.31
C SER A 30 46.11 -3.75 -3.27
N LEU A 31 45.64 -2.87 -2.36
CA LEU A 31 46.50 -2.02 -1.52
C LEU A 31 45.76 -1.58 -0.25
N LYS A 32 46.33 -1.95 0.89
CA LYS A 32 45.98 -1.51 2.25
C LYS A 32 46.46 -0.07 2.48
N THR A 33 45.70 0.71 3.24
CA THR A 33 46.24 1.60 4.27
C THR A 33 45.22 1.74 5.39
N GLU A 34 45.76 1.82 6.60
CA GLU A 34 45.14 1.75 7.91
C GLU A 34 44.50 3.08 8.33
N ASP A 35 43.77 3.02 9.46
CA ASP A 35 43.32 4.12 10.31
C ASP A 35 42.04 4.88 9.92
N ASP A 36 40.90 4.39 10.43
CA ASP A 36 40.02 5.22 11.27
C ASP A 36 39.01 4.32 12.03
N GLU A 37 39.41 3.88 13.22
CA GLU A 37 38.52 3.28 14.21
C GLU A 37 37.60 4.38 14.80
N SER A 38 36.37 4.44 14.32
CA SER A 38 35.25 4.94 15.12
C SER A 38 34.05 4.00 15.00
N SER A 39 34.21 2.82 15.60
CA SER A 39 33.15 1.86 15.85
C SER A 39 32.18 2.40 16.90
N GLN A 40 31.27 3.29 16.49
CA GLN A 40 30.08 3.56 17.29
C GLN A 40 29.16 2.34 17.28
N PRO A 41 28.76 1.82 18.44
CA PRO A 41 27.85 0.69 18.50
C PRO A 41 26.51 1.12 17.91
N ARG A 42 26.06 0.43 16.84
CA ARG A 42 24.68 0.52 16.37
C ARG A 42 23.77 0.17 17.55
N GLN A 43 23.17 1.18 18.18
CA GLN A 43 22.03 0.97 19.07
C GLN A 43 21.04 0.11 18.28
N ASN A 44 20.76 -1.10 18.79
CA ASN A 44 19.64 -1.91 18.33
C ASN A 44 18.35 -1.15 18.67
N SER A 45 18.00 -0.17 17.84
CA SER A 45 16.72 0.50 17.89
C SER A 45 15.67 -0.58 17.68
N LYS A 46 14.88 -0.86 18.72
CA LYS A 46 13.78 -1.83 18.66
C LYS A 46 12.88 -1.44 17.49
N ARG A 47 12.78 -2.33 16.51
CA ARG A 47 12.00 -2.09 15.29
C ARG A 47 10.55 -1.77 15.65
N LYS A 48 9.94 -0.88 14.88
CA LYS A 48 8.60 -0.33 15.13
C LYS A 48 7.59 -1.06 14.29
N LEU A 49 6.70 -1.83 14.92
CA LEU A 49 5.66 -2.55 14.21
C LEU A 49 4.49 -1.62 13.85
N VAL A 50 4.10 -1.63 12.58
CA VAL A 50 2.94 -0.92 12.04
C VAL A 50 1.97 -1.92 11.43
N LEU A 51 0.74 -1.94 11.94
CA LEU A 51 -0.39 -2.66 11.36
C LEU A 51 -1.23 -1.69 10.52
N SER A 52 -1.54 -2.08 9.28
CA SER A 52 -2.24 -1.19 8.35
C SER A 52 -3.12 -1.94 7.34
N SER A 53 -3.79 -1.19 6.49
CA SER A 53 -4.31 -1.69 5.22
C SER A 53 -3.43 -1.18 4.07
N ARG A 54 -3.31 -1.98 3.01
CA ARG A 54 -2.64 -1.56 1.77
C ARG A 54 -3.21 -0.25 1.23
N GLY A 55 -4.52 -0.05 1.35
CA GLY A 55 -5.19 1.19 0.95
C GLY A 55 -4.65 2.41 1.71
N CYS A 56 -4.35 2.26 3.00
CA CYS A 56 -3.78 3.33 3.82
C CYS A 56 -2.37 3.70 3.38
N LEU A 57 -1.51 2.70 3.24
CA LEU A 57 -0.13 2.90 2.81
C LEU A 57 -0.05 3.49 1.39
N SER A 58 -0.84 2.97 0.44
CA SER A 58 -0.88 3.50 -0.93
C SER A 58 -1.43 4.92 -1.01
N ASN A 59 -2.43 5.28 -0.19
CA ASN A 59 -2.93 6.65 -0.12
C ASN A 59 -1.87 7.63 0.36
N ILE A 60 -1.02 7.22 1.31
CA ILE A 60 0.14 8.02 1.73
C ILE A 60 1.13 8.18 0.57
N MET A 61 1.50 7.07 -0.07
CA MET A 61 2.51 7.03 -1.14
C MET A 61 2.22 7.98 -2.30
N ILE A 62 0.95 8.26 -2.61
CA ILE A 62 0.57 9.09 -3.75
C ILE A 62 0.48 10.60 -3.45
N ILE A 63 0.48 11.01 -2.17
CA ILE A 63 0.32 12.43 -1.77
C ILE A 63 1.30 13.38 -2.48
N PRO A 64 2.60 13.06 -2.64
CA PRO A 64 3.56 13.96 -3.31
C PRO A 64 3.20 14.34 -4.75
N TYR A 65 2.31 13.59 -5.40
CA TYR A 65 1.86 13.81 -6.78
C TYR A 65 0.39 14.22 -6.88
N ARG A 66 -0.23 14.53 -5.74
CA ARG A 66 -1.63 14.98 -5.62
C ARG A 66 -1.68 16.42 -5.09
N LEU A 67 -0.78 17.27 -5.58
CA LEU A 67 -0.57 18.64 -5.07
C LEU A 67 -1.55 19.67 -5.65
N GLU A 68 -2.35 19.30 -6.65
CA GLU A 68 -3.39 20.16 -7.17
C GLU A 68 -4.50 20.32 -6.13
N ALA A 69 -4.93 21.56 -5.88
CA ALA A 69 -5.96 21.85 -4.90
C ALA A 69 -7.30 21.23 -5.31
N SER A 70 -7.73 20.20 -4.59
CA SER A 70 -8.98 19.49 -4.85
C SER A 70 -9.35 18.62 -3.66
N LYS A 71 -10.62 18.62 -3.26
CA LYS A 71 -11.12 17.72 -2.21
C LYS A 71 -10.87 16.24 -2.50
N TYR A 72 -10.75 15.85 -3.78
CA TYR A 72 -10.40 14.48 -4.18
C TYR A 72 -8.96 14.10 -3.80
N ASN A 73 -8.07 15.09 -3.76
CA ASN A 73 -6.66 14.92 -3.44
C ASN A 73 -6.40 14.93 -1.93
N ASP A 74 -7.33 15.42 -1.13
CA ASP A 74 -7.25 15.31 0.33
C ASP A 74 -7.21 13.83 0.75
N LYS A 75 -6.38 13.54 1.75
CA LYS A 75 -6.21 12.19 2.31
C LYS A 75 -6.25 12.26 3.82
N THR A 76 -7.01 11.36 4.43
CA THR A 76 -7.07 11.24 5.88
C THR A 76 -6.53 9.90 6.31
N ILE A 77 -5.57 9.90 7.23
CA ILE A 77 -5.03 8.73 7.89
C ILE A 77 -5.35 8.83 9.37
N PHE A 78 -5.92 7.77 9.92
CA PHE A 78 -6.15 7.64 11.35
C PHE A 78 -5.08 6.74 11.94
N ALA A 79 -4.53 7.12 13.07
CA ALA A 79 -3.53 6.33 13.78
C ALA A 79 -3.87 6.20 15.26
N THR A 80 -3.65 5.01 15.81
CA THR A 80 -3.70 4.73 17.25
C THR A 80 -2.49 3.89 17.64
N ARG A 81 -1.95 4.08 18.84
CA ARG A 81 -0.89 3.23 19.39
C ARG A 81 -1.45 2.48 20.58
N TYR A 82 -1.34 1.16 20.52
CA TYR A 82 -1.76 0.28 21.60
C TYR A 82 -0.84 -0.93 21.71
N CYS A 83 -0.46 -1.29 22.93
CA CYS A 83 0.48 -2.36 23.25
C CYS A 83 1.81 -2.25 22.47
N GLY A 84 2.31 -1.01 22.30
CA GLY A 84 3.57 -0.75 21.57
C GLY A 84 3.47 -0.85 20.06
N VAL A 85 2.30 -1.19 19.50
CA VAL A 85 2.08 -1.34 18.06
C VAL A 85 1.35 -0.13 17.50
N LEU A 86 1.84 0.39 16.39
CA LEU A 86 1.21 1.49 15.67
C LEU A 86 0.15 0.91 14.72
N HIS A 87 -1.08 1.37 14.81
CA HIS A 87 -2.18 0.93 13.94
C HIS A 87 -2.60 2.10 13.09
N THR A 88 -2.76 1.89 11.78
CA THR A 88 -3.18 2.92 10.84
C THR A 88 -4.37 2.47 10.01
N SER A 89 -5.28 3.39 9.74
CA SER A 89 -6.50 3.11 8.99
C SER A 89 -6.92 4.30 8.11
N ASN A 90 -7.55 3.98 6.99
CA ASN A 90 -8.37 4.92 6.25
C ASN A 90 -9.80 4.76 6.76
N TYR A 91 -10.25 5.61 7.67
CA TYR A 91 -11.57 5.50 8.32
C TYR A 91 -12.75 5.56 7.34
N ARG A 92 -12.55 6.10 6.14
CA ARG A 92 -13.59 6.21 5.11
C ARG A 92 -13.39 5.15 4.05
N TYR A 93 -13.87 3.94 4.31
CA TYR A 93 -14.34 3.07 3.24
C TYR A 93 -15.62 3.71 2.72
N ASP A 94 -15.50 4.53 1.67
CA ASP A 94 -16.68 4.91 0.90
C ASP A 94 -17.06 3.67 0.10
N HIS A 95 -18.19 3.05 0.43
CA HIS A 95 -18.73 1.95 -0.35
C HIS A 95 -19.29 2.57 -1.63
N ASP A 96 -18.40 2.89 -2.57
CA ASP A 96 -18.78 3.39 -3.87
C ASP A 96 -19.47 2.25 -4.63
N ASN A 97 -20.77 2.10 -4.42
CA ASN A 97 -21.62 1.17 -5.18
C ASN A 97 -21.92 1.72 -6.58
N SER A 98 -21.01 2.51 -7.17
CA SER A 98 -21.18 2.97 -8.54
C SER A 98 -21.21 1.79 -9.51
N LYS A 99 -21.98 1.96 -10.58
CA LYS A 99 -22.03 1.03 -11.71
C LYS A 99 -20.65 0.70 -12.29
N ASN A 100 -19.64 1.54 -12.06
CA ASN A 100 -18.28 1.27 -12.55
C ASN A 100 -17.57 0.16 -11.77
N ASN A 101 -17.87 -0.01 -10.47
CA ASN A 101 -17.30 -1.10 -9.68
C ASN A 101 -17.90 -2.44 -10.11
N THR A 102 -19.21 -2.51 -10.34
CA THR A 102 -19.86 -3.74 -10.82
C THR A 102 -19.35 -4.20 -12.18
N TYR A 103 -19.02 -3.28 -13.11
CA TYR A 103 -18.36 -3.65 -14.36
C TYR A 103 -16.95 -4.21 -14.16
N HIS A 104 -16.19 -3.70 -13.18
CA HIS A 104 -14.84 -4.22 -12.91
C HIS A 104 -14.93 -5.63 -12.29
N SER A 105 -15.84 -5.86 -11.35
CA SER A 105 -16.09 -7.18 -10.76
C SER A 105 -16.50 -8.19 -11.85
N LYS A 106 -17.38 -7.81 -12.78
CA LYS A 106 -17.74 -8.66 -13.93
C LYS A 106 -16.57 -8.90 -14.87
N PHE A 107 -15.72 -7.88 -15.11
CA PHE A 107 -14.50 -8.08 -15.89
C PHE A 107 -13.53 -9.06 -15.22
N GLN A 108 -13.37 -9.01 -13.90
CA GLN A 108 -12.59 -10.01 -13.16
C GLN A 108 -13.13 -11.43 -13.38
N GLN A 109 -14.45 -11.61 -13.29
CA GLN A 109 -15.07 -12.91 -13.57
C GLN A 109 -14.80 -13.42 -14.99
N THR A 110 -14.55 -12.55 -15.98
CA THR A 110 -14.14 -13.00 -17.34
C THR A 110 -12.66 -13.32 -17.47
N CYS A 111 -11.84 -12.98 -16.48
CA CYS A 111 -10.38 -13.11 -16.53
C CYS A 111 -9.82 -14.24 -15.65
N PHE A 112 -10.57 -14.71 -14.66
CA PHE A 112 -10.10 -15.65 -13.65
C PHE A 112 -11.01 -16.88 -13.58
N SER A 113 -10.41 -18.04 -13.30
CA SER A 113 -11.09 -19.31 -13.08
C SER A 113 -10.60 -19.95 -11.78
N ASP A 114 -11.35 -20.92 -11.26
CA ASP A 114 -11.03 -21.61 -10.00
C ASP A 114 -9.87 -22.63 -10.11
N GLY A 115 -9.35 -22.84 -11.32
CA GLY A 115 -8.27 -23.78 -11.57
C GLY A 115 -7.62 -23.59 -12.95
N PRO A 116 -6.38 -24.05 -13.13
CA PRO A 116 -5.57 -23.78 -14.32
C PRO A 116 -6.19 -24.31 -15.63
N ASP A 117 -6.89 -25.44 -15.56
CA ASP A 117 -7.50 -26.10 -16.72
C ASP A 117 -8.98 -25.71 -16.94
N ARG A 118 -9.46 -24.72 -16.19
CA ARG A 118 -10.85 -24.26 -16.26
C ARG A 118 -10.94 -22.93 -16.99
N VAL A 119 -12.00 -22.79 -17.78
CA VAL A 119 -12.42 -21.49 -18.27
C VAL A 119 -13.18 -20.73 -17.16
N PRO A 120 -13.17 -19.40 -17.18
CA PRO A 120 -13.95 -18.60 -16.25
C PRO A 120 -15.46 -18.89 -16.33
N ASP A 121 -16.12 -19.14 -15.19
CA ASP A 121 -17.58 -19.27 -15.14
C ASP A 121 -18.22 -17.88 -15.07
N THR A 122 -18.94 -17.51 -16.13
CA THR A 122 -19.59 -16.21 -16.27
C THR A 122 -21.12 -16.26 -16.19
N ASP A 123 -21.69 -17.45 -16.01
CA ASP A 123 -23.14 -17.66 -15.93
C ASP A 123 -23.67 -17.35 -14.52
N GLN A 124 -22.80 -17.41 -13.52
CA GLN A 124 -23.15 -17.03 -12.14
C GLN A 124 -23.12 -15.51 -11.93
N PRO A 125 -24.01 -14.97 -11.07
CA PRO A 125 -23.90 -13.59 -10.59
C PRO A 125 -22.56 -13.35 -9.88
N VAL A 126 -22.02 -12.13 -10.02
CA VAL A 126 -20.82 -11.75 -9.30
C VAL A 126 -21.18 -11.46 -7.84
N ASN A 127 -20.58 -12.19 -6.90
CA ASN A 127 -20.71 -11.93 -5.46
C ASN A 127 -19.56 -11.02 -4.98
N GLU A 128 -19.81 -9.71 -4.83
CA GLU A 128 -18.78 -8.75 -4.40
C GLU A 128 -18.35 -8.92 -2.93
N ASN A 129 -19.03 -9.78 -2.15
CA ASN A 129 -18.60 -10.15 -0.81
C ASN A 129 -17.51 -11.24 -0.83
N GLU A 130 -17.33 -11.94 -1.95
CA GLU A 130 -16.29 -12.93 -2.13
C GLU A 130 -15.05 -12.25 -2.72
N PHE A 131 -14.01 -12.13 -1.90
CA PHE A 131 -12.73 -11.57 -2.31
C PHE A 131 -11.60 -12.27 -1.57
N ILE A 132 -10.43 -12.31 -2.20
CA ILE A 132 -9.21 -12.83 -1.59
C ILE A 132 -8.39 -11.66 -1.05
N ARG A 133 -7.89 -11.74 0.19
CA ARG A 133 -6.92 -10.79 0.74
C ARG A 133 -5.61 -11.50 1.05
N GLY A 134 -4.51 -10.90 0.61
CA GLY A 134 -3.17 -11.23 1.10
C GLY A 134 -2.86 -10.48 2.39
N ILE A 135 -2.09 -11.12 3.27
CA ILE A 135 -1.38 -10.47 4.38
C ILE A 135 0.08 -10.35 3.97
N PHE A 136 0.58 -9.12 3.93
CA PHE A 136 1.93 -8.82 3.49
C PHE A 136 2.75 -8.36 4.68
N GLN A 137 3.97 -8.86 4.75
CA GLN A 137 4.98 -8.41 5.70
C GLN A 137 6.15 -7.80 4.92
N THR A 138 6.59 -6.61 5.31
CA THR A 138 7.78 -5.99 4.74
C THR A 138 8.49 -5.10 5.75
N THR A 139 9.66 -4.63 5.37
CA THR A 139 10.53 -3.76 6.15
C THR A 139 10.71 -2.45 5.40
N LEU A 140 10.47 -1.33 6.06
CA LEU A 140 10.82 0.00 5.58
C LEU A 140 11.67 0.72 6.62
N LYS A 141 13.00 0.63 6.49
CA LYS A 141 13.97 1.13 7.46
C LYS A 141 13.67 0.61 8.87
N GLU A 142 13.40 1.47 9.85
CA GLU A 142 13.12 1.11 11.24
C GLU A 142 11.71 0.53 11.46
N PHE A 143 10.85 0.53 10.43
CA PHE A 143 9.47 0.06 10.52
C PHE A 143 9.32 -1.36 9.96
N ASP A 144 8.69 -2.23 10.73
CA ASP A 144 8.13 -3.49 10.25
C ASP A 144 6.66 -3.24 9.92
N LEU A 145 6.26 -3.52 8.69
CA LEU A 145 4.89 -3.28 8.22
C LEU A 145 4.20 -4.63 8.03
N ILE A 146 3.03 -4.79 8.66
CA ILE A 146 2.10 -5.88 8.36
C ILE A 146 0.79 -5.25 7.89
N TYR A 147 0.34 -5.62 6.70
CA TYR A 147 -0.88 -5.03 6.14
C TYR A 147 -1.63 -6.01 5.25
N SER A 148 -2.95 -5.81 5.17
CA SER A 148 -3.82 -6.60 4.31
C SER A 148 -4.19 -5.85 3.03
N GLY A 149 -4.37 -6.59 1.94
CA GLY A 149 -4.79 -6.03 0.66
C GLY A 149 -5.49 -7.06 -0.21
N GLU A 150 -6.52 -6.63 -0.94
CA GLU A 150 -7.25 -7.49 -1.87
C GLU A 150 -6.38 -7.91 -3.06
N LEU A 151 -6.41 -9.19 -3.41
CA LEU A 151 -5.73 -9.78 -4.54
C LEU A 151 -6.74 -10.13 -5.63
N SER A 152 -6.36 -9.95 -6.90
CA SER A 152 -7.25 -10.33 -8.02
C SER A 152 -7.08 -11.80 -8.39
N GLY A 153 -5.84 -12.28 -8.47
CA GLY A 153 -5.54 -13.66 -8.80
C GLY A 153 -4.06 -13.87 -9.09
N ILE A 154 -3.75 -15.05 -9.60
CA ILE A 154 -2.40 -15.53 -9.87
C ILE A 154 -2.33 -16.14 -11.28
N VAL A 155 -1.11 -16.28 -11.80
CA VAL A 155 -0.85 -17.15 -12.93
C VAL A 155 -0.34 -18.48 -12.37
N SER A 156 -1.06 -19.57 -12.65
CA SER A 156 -0.65 -20.93 -12.31
C SER A 156 -1.03 -21.87 -13.45
N TYR A 157 -0.20 -22.89 -13.66
CA TYR A 157 -0.48 -24.03 -14.55
C TYR A 157 -0.88 -25.29 -13.76
N GLU A 158 -0.83 -25.21 -12.44
CA GLU A 158 -1.15 -26.31 -11.52
C GLU A 158 -2.17 -25.84 -10.47
N GLN A 159 -2.96 -26.79 -9.96
CA GLN A 159 -3.89 -26.49 -8.88
C GLN A 159 -3.10 -26.20 -7.61
N ILE A 160 -3.49 -25.14 -6.89
CA ILE A 160 -2.87 -24.82 -5.60
C ILE A 160 -3.76 -25.35 -4.51
N ASP A 161 -3.37 -26.50 -3.96
CA ASP A 161 -4.14 -27.20 -2.93
C ASP A 161 -3.75 -26.75 -1.51
N ASP A 162 -2.52 -26.27 -1.32
CA ASP A 162 -1.99 -25.82 -0.02
C ASP A 162 -1.73 -24.31 0.01
N MET A 163 -2.74 -23.57 0.44
CA MET A 163 -2.67 -22.12 0.71
C MET A 163 -2.15 -21.80 2.12
N GLN A 164 -1.56 -22.77 2.84
CA GLN A 164 -0.91 -22.56 4.14
C GLN A 164 0.62 -22.53 4.02
N ASN A 165 1.19 -23.11 2.96
CA ASN A 165 2.62 -23.07 2.70
C ASN A 165 3.06 -21.69 2.18
N LEU A 166 3.67 -20.89 3.06
CA LEU A 166 4.16 -19.55 2.74
C LEU A 166 5.28 -19.52 1.69
N GLU A 167 6.13 -20.55 1.63
CA GLU A 167 7.20 -20.62 0.62
C GLU A 167 6.59 -20.71 -0.78
N ASN A 168 5.65 -21.63 -0.97
CA ASN A 168 4.92 -21.80 -2.22
C ASN A 168 4.16 -20.52 -2.60
N ILE A 169 3.47 -19.88 -1.64
CA ILE A 169 2.70 -18.65 -1.89
C ILE A 169 3.62 -17.50 -2.34
N ASN A 170 4.82 -17.40 -1.76
CA ASN A 170 5.78 -16.34 -2.10
C ASN A 170 6.37 -16.50 -3.50
N GLU A 171 6.36 -17.70 -4.07
CA GLU A 171 6.80 -17.97 -5.44
C GLU A 171 5.72 -17.68 -6.49
N LEU A 172 4.45 -17.49 -6.06
CA LEU A 172 3.34 -17.28 -6.97
C LEU A 172 3.45 -15.95 -7.73
N GLN A 173 3.09 -16.02 -9.01
CA GLN A 173 3.00 -14.84 -9.84
C GLN A 173 1.64 -14.15 -9.69
N PHE A 174 1.55 -13.21 -8.75
CA PHE A 174 0.34 -12.40 -8.59
C PHE A 174 0.12 -11.44 -9.76
N ILE A 175 -1.15 -11.32 -10.18
CA ILE A 175 -1.59 -10.40 -11.23
C ILE A 175 -2.81 -9.60 -10.76
N SER A 176 -3.05 -8.46 -11.39
CA SER A 176 -4.24 -7.66 -11.11
C SER A 176 -4.89 -7.13 -12.37
N THR A 177 -6.21 -6.96 -12.32
CA THR A 177 -6.99 -6.40 -13.42
C THR A 177 -7.49 -4.99 -13.08
N LYS A 178 -7.60 -4.15 -14.10
CA LYS A 178 -8.31 -2.86 -14.03
C LYS A 178 -9.14 -2.67 -15.29
N LEU A 179 -10.18 -1.86 -15.17
CA LEU A 179 -11.08 -1.56 -16.27
C LEU A 179 -11.10 -0.06 -16.54
N LEU A 180 -11.00 0.32 -17.82
CA LEU A 180 -11.17 1.70 -18.28
C LEU A 180 -12.21 1.76 -19.38
N TRP A 181 -12.74 2.95 -19.62
CA TRP A 181 -13.49 3.25 -20.83
C TRP A 181 -12.54 3.29 -22.04
N ASN A 182 -12.99 2.78 -23.17
CA ASN A 182 -12.28 2.86 -24.43
C ASN A 182 -12.40 4.28 -25.00
N SER A 183 -11.47 5.15 -24.61
CA SER A 183 -11.32 6.51 -25.14
C SER A 183 -10.16 6.64 -26.14
N GLY A 184 -9.75 5.52 -26.77
CA GLY A 184 -8.57 5.43 -27.64
C GLY A 184 -7.37 4.76 -26.95
N HIS A 185 -6.80 3.74 -27.61
CA HIS A 185 -5.77 2.84 -27.08
C HIS A 185 -4.46 3.51 -26.66
N SER A 186 -4.09 4.63 -27.29
CA SER A 186 -2.72 5.17 -27.23
C SER A 186 -2.32 5.81 -25.89
N LYS A 187 -3.22 5.84 -24.88
CA LYS A 187 -2.98 6.58 -23.62
C LYS A 187 -3.24 5.78 -22.34
N ILE A 188 -3.47 4.47 -22.40
CA ILE A 188 -3.78 3.64 -21.21
C ILE A 188 -2.73 3.81 -20.12
N TRP A 189 -1.47 3.66 -20.49
CA TRP A 189 -0.35 3.73 -19.57
C TRP A 189 -0.02 5.16 -19.14
N LYS A 190 -0.62 6.18 -19.76
CA LYS A 190 -0.51 7.60 -19.34
C LYS A 190 -1.73 8.05 -18.55
N ASN A 191 -2.64 7.14 -18.22
CA ASN A 191 -3.83 7.47 -17.46
C ASN A 191 -3.44 7.95 -16.05
N PRO A 192 -4.05 9.03 -15.52
CA PRO A 192 -3.78 9.52 -14.16
C PRO A 192 -4.02 8.49 -13.04
N LYS A 193 -4.81 7.44 -13.30
CA LYS A 193 -5.02 6.33 -12.37
C LYS A 193 -3.80 5.42 -12.23
N CYS A 194 -2.85 5.43 -13.18
CA CYS A 194 -1.67 4.59 -13.14
C CYS A 194 -0.83 4.78 -11.87
N LEU A 195 -0.76 5.99 -11.31
CA LEU A 195 -0.08 6.22 -10.02
C LEU A 195 -0.75 5.44 -8.88
N ASN A 196 -2.08 5.52 -8.78
CA ASN A 196 -2.84 4.82 -7.74
C ASN A 196 -2.73 3.30 -7.92
N TRP A 197 -2.86 2.82 -9.16
CA TRP A 197 -2.66 1.41 -9.48
C TRP A 197 -1.26 0.98 -9.09
N TRP A 198 -0.22 1.69 -9.53
CA TRP A 198 1.15 1.36 -9.17
C TRP A 198 1.35 1.26 -7.66
N ALA A 199 0.92 2.25 -6.88
CA ALA A 199 1.12 2.25 -5.43
C ALA A 199 0.43 1.06 -4.74
N THR A 200 -0.83 0.76 -5.13
CA THR A 200 -1.56 -0.40 -4.57
C THR A 200 -0.94 -1.73 -4.99
N LEU A 201 -0.56 -1.88 -6.26
CA LEU A 201 -0.04 -3.13 -6.82
C LEU A 201 1.39 -3.41 -6.36
N TYR A 202 2.20 -2.36 -6.17
CA TYR A 202 3.57 -2.46 -5.66
C TYR A 202 3.59 -3.03 -4.25
N LEU A 203 2.71 -2.54 -3.37
CA LEU A 203 2.55 -3.06 -2.01
C LEU A 203 2.01 -4.50 -1.98
N ALA A 204 1.32 -4.96 -3.03
CA ALA A 204 0.81 -6.34 -3.09
C ALA A 204 1.73 -7.29 -3.87
N ASN A 205 2.97 -6.90 -4.15
CA ASN A 205 3.94 -7.65 -4.95
C ASN A 205 3.38 -8.16 -6.29
N ILE A 206 2.53 -7.34 -6.93
CA ILE A 206 1.88 -7.73 -8.18
C ILE A 206 2.90 -7.64 -9.32
N SER A 207 3.03 -8.72 -10.07
CA SER A 207 3.98 -8.79 -11.18
C SER A 207 3.49 -8.04 -12.43
N HIS A 208 2.19 -8.15 -12.74
CA HIS A 208 1.59 -7.62 -13.96
C HIS A 208 0.23 -6.98 -13.70
N LEU A 209 0.00 -5.87 -14.41
CA LEU A 209 -1.29 -5.22 -14.51
C LEU A 209 -1.92 -5.52 -15.88
N CYS A 210 -3.13 -6.06 -15.86
CA CYS A 210 -3.97 -6.34 -17.01
C CYS A 210 -5.11 -5.30 -17.07
N VAL A 211 -5.26 -4.59 -18.19
CA VAL A 211 -6.26 -3.52 -18.35
C VAL A 211 -7.23 -3.87 -19.47
N GLY A 212 -8.50 -4.04 -19.12
CA GLY A 212 -9.61 -4.12 -20.07
C GLY A 212 -10.08 -2.73 -20.49
N LEU A 213 -10.52 -2.59 -21.74
CA LEU A 213 -11.13 -1.38 -22.27
C LEU A 213 -12.58 -1.66 -22.67
N LYS A 214 -13.53 -1.10 -21.91
CA LYS A 214 -14.96 -1.24 -22.21
C LYS A 214 -15.45 -0.12 -23.12
N ASP A 215 -16.20 -0.46 -24.14
CA ASP A 215 -16.89 0.51 -24.99
C ASP A 215 -18.15 1.08 -24.28
N ARG A 216 -18.90 1.92 -24.99
CA ARG A 216 -20.11 2.57 -24.47
C ARG A 216 -21.23 1.58 -24.13
N ASP A 217 -21.27 0.45 -24.83
CA ASP A 217 -22.23 -0.62 -24.63
C ASP A 217 -21.82 -1.57 -23.49
N GLY A 218 -20.63 -1.34 -22.90
CA GLY A 218 -20.10 -2.11 -21.78
C GLY A 218 -19.27 -3.33 -22.20
N PHE A 219 -19.01 -3.51 -23.50
CA PHE A 219 -18.26 -4.66 -24.02
C PHE A 219 -16.77 -4.36 -24.12
N ILE A 220 -15.95 -5.39 -23.90
CA ILE A 220 -14.50 -5.35 -24.13
C ILE A 220 -14.23 -6.07 -25.45
N ARG A 221 -14.07 -5.30 -26.53
CA ARG A 221 -13.86 -5.84 -27.89
C ARG A 221 -12.39 -5.94 -28.27
N THR A 222 -11.52 -5.42 -27.43
CA THR A 222 -10.08 -5.29 -27.70
C THR A 222 -9.30 -6.19 -26.76
N PRO A 223 -8.18 -6.79 -27.19
CA PRO A 223 -7.36 -7.61 -26.32
C PRO A 223 -6.98 -6.86 -25.03
N VAL A 224 -7.03 -7.58 -23.91
CA VAL A 224 -6.63 -7.06 -22.61
C VAL A 224 -5.16 -6.63 -22.68
N GLN A 225 -4.89 -5.42 -22.22
CA GLN A 225 -3.57 -4.81 -22.31
C GLN A 225 -2.77 -5.20 -21.07
N ARG A 226 -1.63 -5.85 -21.26
CA ARG A 226 -0.79 -6.33 -20.16
C ARG A 226 0.49 -5.50 -20.07
N LYS A 227 0.87 -5.09 -18.87
CA LYS A 227 2.17 -4.45 -18.60
C LYS A 227 2.76 -4.97 -17.30
N ALA A 228 4.06 -5.29 -17.33
CA ALA A 228 4.79 -5.63 -16.12
C ALA A 228 4.82 -4.41 -15.18
N LEU A 229 4.58 -4.62 -13.90
CA LEU A 229 4.44 -3.52 -12.94
C LEU A 229 5.75 -2.71 -12.84
N LYS A 230 6.90 -3.37 -12.93
CA LYS A 230 8.24 -2.75 -12.94
C LYS A 230 8.43 -1.73 -14.07
N ASP A 231 7.71 -1.88 -15.18
CA ASP A 231 7.82 -1.01 -16.35
C ASP A 231 6.79 0.12 -16.33
N LEU A 232 5.80 0.07 -15.44
CA LEU A 232 4.75 1.09 -15.32
C LEU A 232 5.33 2.50 -15.02
N PRO A 233 6.34 2.66 -14.15
CA PRO A 233 6.91 3.97 -13.82
C PRO A 233 7.83 4.59 -14.87
N LYS A 234 8.38 3.81 -15.82
CA LYS A 234 9.48 4.24 -16.71
C LYS A 234 9.18 5.56 -17.44
N ASP A 235 7.96 5.69 -17.95
CA ASP A 235 7.55 6.87 -18.73
C ASP A 235 6.61 7.80 -17.94
N GLN A 236 6.71 7.82 -16.62
CA GLN A 236 5.81 8.61 -15.78
C GLN A 236 6.50 9.86 -15.25
N PHE A 237 5.68 10.89 -15.03
CA PHE A 237 6.12 12.09 -14.32
C PHE A 237 6.40 11.79 -12.84
N TRP A 238 5.69 10.82 -12.27
CA TRP A 238 5.90 10.35 -10.90
C TRP A 238 7.01 9.31 -10.81
N LYS A 239 7.67 9.28 -9.66
CA LYS A 239 8.85 8.48 -9.37
C LYS A 239 8.65 7.61 -8.13
N PRO A 240 8.79 6.27 -8.23
CA PRO A 240 8.60 5.33 -7.13
C PRO A 240 9.31 5.70 -5.82
N GLN A 241 10.56 6.15 -5.91
CA GLN A 241 11.38 6.49 -4.77
C GLN A 241 10.81 7.66 -3.96
N ILE A 242 10.16 8.63 -4.61
CA ILE A 242 9.50 9.75 -3.92
C ILE A 242 8.28 9.24 -3.16
N CYS A 243 7.50 8.34 -3.76
CA CYS A 243 6.34 7.72 -3.12
C CYS A 243 6.73 6.94 -1.85
N VAL A 244 7.76 6.10 -1.95
CA VAL A 244 8.26 5.28 -0.83
C VAL A 244 8.93 6.15 0.24
N ARG A 245 9.69 7.18 -0.16
CA ARG A 245 10.31 8.12 0.79
C ARG A 245 9.26 8.90 1.57
N PHE A 246 8.19 9.35 0.90
CA PHE A 246 7.11 10.05 1.57
C PHE A 246 6.34 9.14 2.53
N LEU A 247 6.15 7.86 2.18
CA LEU A 247 5.62 6.87 3.13
C LEU A 247 6.48 6.78 4.39
N LEU A 248 7.80 6.67 4.25
CA LEU A 248 8.71 6.67 5.39
C LEU A 248 8.60 7.97 6.22
N THR A 249 8.58 9.13 5.58
CA THR A 249 8.42 10.43 6.26
C THR A 249 7.13 10.49 7.06
N MET A 250 6.02 10.03 6.49
CA MET A 250 4.74 10.01 7.20
C MET A 250 4.73 9.01 8.36
N LEU A 251 5.34 7.83 8.21
CA LEU A 251 5.45 6.87 9.32
C LEU A 251 6.28 7.43 10.48
N LYS A 252 7.38 8.14 10.18
CA LYS A 252 8.17 8.87 11.19
C LYS A 252 7.34 9.93 11.91
N LEU A 253 6.61 10.74 11.15
CA LEU A 253 5.73 11.77 11.73
C LEU A 253 4.68 11.14 12.67
N ILE A 254 4.01 10.06 12.25
CA ILE A 254 3.01 9.39 13.08
C ILE A 254 3.68 8.81 14.34
N GLU A 255 4.82 8.15 14.18
CA GLU A 255 5.57 7.56 15.27
C GLU A 255 5.97 8.59 16.33
N GLU A 256 6.57 9.72 15.92
CA GLU A 256 6.98 10.83 16.79
C GLU A 256 5.78 11.46 17.50
N THR A 257 4.71 11.73 16.74
CA THR A 257 3.47 12.30 17.28
C THR A 257 2.84 11.42 18.37
N MET A 258 2.99 10.10 18.22
CA MET A 258 2.36 9.10 19.08
C MET A 258 3.33 8.41 20.04
N ALA A 259 4.53 8.97 20.26
CA ALA A 259 5.57 8.35 21.08
C ALA A 259 5.13 8.11 22.53
N SER A 260 4.33 9.03 23.10
CA SER A 260 3.81 8.94 24.47
C SER A 260 2.41 8.32 24.58
N VAL A 261 1.84 7.83 23.47
CA VAL A 261 0.48 7.30 23.42
C VAL A 261 0.51 5.78 23.59
N ASN A 262 -0.27 5.25 24.52
CA ASN A 262 -0.55 3.81 24.60
C ASN A 262 -2.01 3.59 25.02
N CYS A 263 -2.94 3.92 24.12
CA CYS A 263 -4.37 3.87 24.39
C CYS A 263 -5.10 3.60 23.07
N PRO A 264 -5.95 2.55 22.99
CA PRO A 264 -6.61 2.19 21.74
C PRO A 264 -7.65 3.25 21.32
N TYR A 265 -8.11 4.07 22.26
CA TYR A 265 -9.09 5.13 22.05
C TYR A 265 -8.48 6.52 21.85
N THR A 266 -7.16 6.67 21.96
CA THR A 266 -6.51 7.93 21.60
C THR A 266 -6.14 7.87 20.12
N VAL A 267 -6.95 8.50 19.29
CA VAL A 267 -6.78 8.47 17.83
C VAL A 267 -6.26 9.81 17.35
N TYR A 268 -5.19 9.78 16.56
CA TYR A 268 -4.72 10.93 15.80
C TYR A 268 -5.22 10.84 14.36
N GLU A 269 -5.78 11.93 13.88
CA GLU A 269 -6.22 12.11 12.51
C GLU A 269 -5.20 13.02 11.79
N PHE A 270 -4.58 12.49 10.75
CA PHE A 270 -3.64 13.17 9.88
C PHE A 270 -4.34 13.46 8.56
N VAL A 271 -4.61 14.74 8.27
CA VAL A 271 -5.30 15.18 7.05
C VAL A 271 -4.30 15.88 6.16
N TYR A 272 -3.98 15.30 5.01
CA TYR A 272 -3.39 16.06 3.92
C TYR A 272 -4.45 16.98 3.32
N ASP A 273 -4.23 18.28 3.46
CA ASP A 273 -5.02 19.34 2.86
C ASP A 273 -4.31 19.81 1.59
N SER A 274 -4.91 19.51 0.43
CA SER A 274 -4.35 19.85 -0.88
C SER A 274 -4.35 21.36 -1.19
N PHE A 275 -5.25 22.13 -0.57
CA PHE A 275 -5.30 23.58 -0.72
C PHE A 275 -4.18 24.25 0.08
N ALA A 276 -3.97 23.81 1.31
CA ALA A 276 -2.90 24.30 2.17
C ALA A 276 -1.54 23.64 1.89
N LYS A 277 -1.53 22.53 1.13
CA LYS A 277 -0.36 21.69 0.81
C LYS A 277 0.40 21.26 2.07
N CYS A 278 -0.32 20.89 3.11
CA CYS A 278 0.27 20.47 4.38
C CYS A 278 -0.52 19.33 5.03
N ILE A 279 0.12 18.67 6.00
CA ILE A 279 -0.55 17.70 6.88
C ILE A 279 -1.06 18.45 8.11
N LYS A 280 -2.36 18.39 8.35
CA LYS A 280 -3.03 18.87 9.57
C LYS A 280 -3.24 17.71 10.52
N LEU A 281 -3.11 17.97 11.81
CA LEU A 281 -3.25 16.96 12.86
C LEU A 281 -4.42 17.31 13.77
N LYS A 282 -5.25 16.32 14.08
CA LYS A 282 -6.31 16.42 15.09
C LYS A 282 -6.23 15.23 16.05
N LYS A 283 -6.32 15.52 17.35
CA LYS A 283 -6.29 14.51 18.41
C LYS A 283 -7.69 14.27 18.95
N HIS A 284 -8.11 13.01 18.93
CA HIS A 284 -9.37 12.54 19.51
C HIS A 284 -9.05 11.70 20.75
N ILE A 285 -9.65 12.06 21.89
CA ILE A 285 -9.37 11.43 23.18
C ILE A 285 -10.63 10.70 23.65
N GLY A 286 -10.45 9.46 24.09
CA GLY A 286 -11.55 8.61 24.56
C GLY A 286 -12.26 7.91 23.40
N LYS A 287 -13.18 7.00 23.74
CA LYS A 287 -13.89 6.21 22.74
C LYS A 287 -14.84 7.13 21.97
N THR A 288 -14.55 7.30 20.69
CA THR A 288 -15.24 8.19 19.74
C THR A 288 -15.58 7.42 18.47
N GLU A 289 -16.33 8.03 17.56
CA GLU A 289 -16.59 7.46 16.24
C GLU A 289 -15.28 7.11 15.51
N TYR A 290 -14.20 7.88 15.71
CA TYR A 290 -12.90 7.63 15.06
C TYR A 290 -12.11 6.44 15.64
N SER A 291 -12.58 5.82 16.74
CA SER A 291 -11.96 4.63 17.31
C SER A 291 -12.22 3.43 16.42
N PHE A 292 -11.16 2.82 15.87
CA PHE A 292 -11.29 1.79 14.83
C PHE A 292 -10.77 0.40 15.23
N LEU A 293 -10.25 0.24 16.45
CA LEU A 293 -9.91 -1.09 16.98
C LEU A 293 -11.16 -1.68 17.64
N SER A 294 -11.46 -2.95 17.33
CA SER A 294 -12.58 -3.65 17.97
C SER A 294 -12.26 -3.99 19.42
N GLU A 295 -13.30 -4.04 20.27
CA GLU A 295 -13.15 -4.43 21.68
C GLU A 295 -12.52 -5.83 21.82
N GLU A 296 -12.93 -6.76 20.96
CA GLU A 296 -12.37 -8.11 20.93
C GLU A 296 -10.86 -8.10 20.67
N TYR A 297 -10.40 -7.29 19.70
CA TYR A 297 -8.98 -7.14 19.41
C TYR A 297 -8.23 -6.51 20.59
N ILE A 298 -8.78 -5.44 21.17
CA ILE A 298 -8.21 -4.76 22.33
C ILE A 298 -8.03 -5.73 23.51
N ASP A 299 -9.05 -6.54 23.81
CA ASP A 299 -9.00 -7.51 24.89
C ASP A 299 -7.99 -8.63 24.62
N ARG A 300 -7.89 -9.11 23.37
CA ARG A 300 -6.85 -10.08 22.96
C ARG A 300 -5.44 -9.51 23.16
N CYS A 301 -5.18 -8.29 22.70
CA CYS A 301 -3.88 -7.62 22.90
C CYS A 301 -3.56 -7.45 24.39
N ARG A 302 -4.54 -7.07 25.21
CA ARG A 302 -4.35 -6.92 26.67
C ARG A 302 -3.93 -8.23 27.31
N LYS A 303 -4.65 -9.33 27.02
CA LYS A 303 -4.35 -10.68 27.56
C LYS A 303 -2.95 -11.15 27.18
N GLN A 304 -2.56 -10.98 25.91
CA GLN A 304 -1.27 -11.42 25.41
C GLN A 304 -0.10 -10.63 26.00
N THR A 305 -0.31 -9.33 26.23
CA THR A 305 0.70 -8.47 26.87
C THR A 305 0.82 -8.78 28.38
N SER A 306 -0.28 -9.11 29.06
CA SER A 306 -0.25 -9.49 30.49
C SER A 306 0.37 -10.86 30.77
N MET A 307 0.42 -11.76 29.78
CA MET A 307 1.07 -13.08 29.88
C MET A 307 2.59 -13.05 29.60
N SER A 308 3.12 -11.90 29.15
CA SER A 308 4.54 -11.73 28.80
C SER A 308 5.39 -11.17 29.95
N TYR A 309 4.81 -11.09 31.16
CA TYR A 309 5.44 -10.71 32.44
C TYR A 309 5.17 -11.80 33.47
#